data_AF-A0A8C2EZE4-F1
#
_entry.id   AF-A0A8C2EZE4-F1
#
_cell.length_a   1.000
_cell.length_b   1.000
_cell.length_c   1.000
_cell.angle_alpha   90.00
_cell.angle_beta   90.00
_cell.angle_gamma   90.00
#
_symmetry.space_group_name_H-M   'P 1'
#
loop_
_entity.id
_entity.type
_entity.pdbx_description
1 polymer ?
#
loop_
_entity_poly.entity_id
_entity_poly.type
_entity_poly.pdbx_seq_one_letter_code
_entity_poly.pdbx_strand_id
1 'polypeptide(L)'
;MSSWLKDGVVLEGTGSGQMSPRSRLRSPLPSRTARLHSSNDATSPDSDRQDRMSKAKELFEDCDKEGKGFITKRDMQRLQQELPLSPEQLESVFESLDRDRNGYLTPLEFHTGLGELVGSGPEERARSREGEMIGEERVEPTEIRFTHILMELGADKLFKDQWELCTLWCELQRDKPELLDVLEEVLSYTVSHLQDALKEKDNLEQALRRREEDHDRVVRSMYEDMESQLKEEREKRQALDSMKQGVKKEQLLQELSMREQELEFTLTKQRELENRISTLSSDQTDTRGENRRLQNINQQLQDQLEQSREELQHALSQLQQLQNTIKQQQRGKEREVLKVSRNMQKERESLMRQLDLLRDMNKRLRDDKDAQQTQKMVSQKYPFMSPPPYPPCRCVHAFLPRVRSIYPY
;
A
#
# COMPACT_ATOMS: atom_id res chain seq x y z
N MET A 1 0.73 -31.28 4.61
CA MET A 1 -0.18 -32.12 5.44
C MET A 1 -0.70 -31.26 6.59
N SER A 2 -1.85 -31.58 7.18
CA SER A 2 -2.43 -30.90 8.36
C SER A 2 -2.75 -29.40 8.17
N SER A 3 -3.90 -28.96 7.65
CA SER A 3 -5.32 -29.24 8.00
C SER A 3 -5.82 -28.57 9.31
N TRP A 4 -6.07 -27.26 9.26
CA TRP A 4 -6.92 -26.56 10.23
C TRP A 4 -7.89 -25.64 9.50
N LEU A 5 -9.10 -26.16 9.28
CA LEU A 5 -10.27 -25.38 8.85
C LEU A 5 -11.47 -26.02 9.54
N LYS A 6 -11.92 -25.42 10.65
CA LYS A 6 -13.21 -25.70 11.27
C LYS A 6 -13.59 -24.59 12.25
N ASP A 7 -14.85 -24.20 12.15
CA ASP A 7 -15.51 -23.08 12.81
C ASP A 7 -15.73 -23.36 14.31
N GLY A 8 -15.92 -22.32 15.13
CA GLY A 8 -16.21 -22.57 16.55
C GLY A 8 -16.19 -21.42 17.56
N VAL A 9 -16.27 -20.14 17.17
CA VAL A 9 -16.48 -19.04 18.15
C VAL A 9 -17.63 -18.14 17.69
N VAL A 10 -18.56 -17.88 18.62
CA VAL A 10 -19.83 -17.17 18.36
C VAL A 10 -19.61 -15.65 18.39
N LEU A 11 -20.20 -14.95 17.41
CA LEU A 11 -20.32 -13.49 17.42
C LEU A 11 -21.65 -13.08 18.07
N GLU A 12 -21.68 -12.99 19.39
CA GLU A 12 -22.77 -12.29 20.10
C GLU A 12 -22.54 -10.77 20.05
N GLY A 13 -23.17 -10.12 19.07
CA GLY A 13 -23.11 -8.67 18.92
C GLY A 13 -23.99 -7.96 19.95
N THR A 14 -23.37 -7.26 20.91
CA THR A 14 -24.05 -6.45 21.94
C THR A 14 -24.60 -5.14 21.37
N GLY A 15 -25.63 -5.22 20.52
CA GLY A 15 -26.31 -4.07 19.91
C GLY A 15 -27.40 -3.48 20.81
N SER A 16 -27.08 -2.50 21.66
CA SER A 16 -28.04 -1.82 22.54
C SER A 16 -28.82 -0.69 21.82
N GLY A 17 -29.85 -1.06 21.04
CA GLY A 17 -30.79 -0.11 20.42
C GLY A 17 -32.17 -0.13 21.08
N GLN A 18 -32.54 0.89 21.85
CA GLN A 18 -33.88 0.96 22.47
C GLN A 18 -34.97 1.43 21.50
N MET A 19 -36.14 0.77 21.56
CA MET A 19 -37.38 1.23 20.92
C MET A 19 -38.10 2.24 21.81
N SER A 20 -38.65 3.31 21.24
CA SER A 20 -39.55 4.25 21.92
C SER A 20 -40.98 4.16 21.39
N PRO A 21 -41.97 3.73 22.19
CA PRO A 21 -43.39 3.75 21.82
C PRO A 21 -44.14 4.95 22.43
N ARG A 22 -44.94 5.67 21.63
CA ARG A 22 -46.02 6.52 22.15
C ARG A 22 -47.27 6.48 21.26
N SER A 23 -48.42 6.71 21.87
CA SER A 23 -49.74 6.49 21.28
C SER A 23 -50.74 7.58 21.66
N ARG A 24 -51.61 7.92 20.70
CA ARG A 24 -52.98 8.50 20.80
C ARG A 24 -53.31 9.41 22.00
N LEU A 25 -53.69 10.66 21.69
CA LEU A 25 -54.74 11.41 22.40
C LEU A 25 -55.79 11.92 21.40
N ARG A 26 -56.94 12.43 21.87
CA ARG A 26 -58.23 12.33 21.15
C ARG A 26 -59.20 13.51 21.38
N SER A 27 -59.74 14.09 20.30
CA SER A 27 -61.00 14.90 20.23
C SER A 27 -61.02 16.25 20.99
N PRO A 28 -61.97 17.21 20.75
CA PRO A 28 -63.28 17.07 20.06
C PRO A 28 -63.68 18.17 19.02
N LEU A 29 -64.91 18.01 18.48
CA LEU A 29 -65.64 18.85 17.51
C LEU A 29 -66.38 20.04 18.17
N PRO A 30 -66.75 21.09 17.41
CA PRO A 30 -68.14 21.23 16.85
C PRO A 30 -68.19 21.90 15.44
N SER A 31 -69.31 22.12 14.73
CA SER A 31 -70.58 21.35 14.54
C SER A 31 -71.43 21.91 13.36
N ARG A 32 -71.90 21.02 12.47
CA ARG A 32 -73.14 21.06 11.63
C ARG A 32 -73.72 22.40 11.08
N THR A 33 -73.68 22.56 9.76
CA THR A 33 -74.83 22.84 8.83
C THR A 33 -74.32 22.70 7.38
N ALA A 34 -74.84 21.93 6.42
CA ALA A 34 -76.18 21.42 6.06
C ALA A 34 -76.96 22.28 5.04
N ARG A 35 -76.71 22.05 3.73
CA ARG A 35 -77.74 22.07 2.66
C ARG A 35 -77.32 21.27 1.42
N LEU A 36 -78.32 20.61 0.83
CA LEU A 36 -78.34 20.06 -0.54
C LEU A 36 -79.29 20.92 -1.40
N HIS A 37 -79.45 20.52 -2.67
CA HIS A 37 -80.13 21.20 -3.79
C HIS A 37 -79.22 22.19 -4.54
N SER A 38 -79.32 22.34 -5.86
CA SER A 38 -79.89 21.50 -6.93
C SER A 38 -79.41 22.08 -8.26
N SER A 39 -79.46 21.32 -9.35
CA SER A 39 -79.18 21.84 -10.69
C SER A 39 -80.06 23.05 -11.04
N ASN A 40 -79.44 24.09 -11.61
CA ASN A 40 -80.08 24.99 -12.56
C ASN A 40 -79.04 25.38 -13.61
N ASP A 41 -79.42 25.26 -14.87
CA ASP A 41 -78.60 25.64 -16.02
C ASP A 41 -78.75 27.14 -16.26
N ALA A 42 -77.63 27.85 -16.34
CA ALA A 42 -77.57 29.31 -16.49
C ALA A 42 -76.20 29.73 -17.05
N THR A 43 -76.13 29.86 -18.37
CA THR A 43 -74.92 30.29 -19.08
C THR A 43 -74.49 31.67 -18.58
N SER A 44 -73.31 31.75 -17.95
CA SER A 44 -72.77 32.98 -17.36
C SER A 44 -71.47 33.37 -18.07
N PRO A 45 -71.19 34.69 -18.23
CA PRO A 45 -70.01 35.15 -18.98
C PRO A 45 -68.68 34.80 -18.30
N ASP A 46 -68.69 34.39 -17.03
CA ASP A 46 -67.52 33.86 -16.34
C ASP A 46 -67.13 32.46 -16.83
N SER A 47 -68.08 31.65 -17.33
CA SER A 47 -67.74 30.38 -17.99
C SER A 47 -66.89 30.63 -19.23
N ASP A 48 -67.27 31.60 -20.06
CA ASP A 48 -66.47 32.00 -21.23
C ASP A 48 -65.08 32.53 -20.81
N ARG A 49 -64.96 33.21 -19.66
CA ARG A 49 -63.66 33.66 -19.15
C ARG A 49 -62.80 32.50 -18.67
N GLN A 50 -63.39 31.55 -17.94
CA GLN A 50 -62.70 30.36 -17.45
C GLN A 50 -62.26 29.45 -18.60
N ASP A 51 -63.09 29.28 -19.64
CA ASP A 51 -62.74 28.52 -20.84
C ASP A 51 -61.66 29.22 -21.67
N ARG A 52 -61.69 30.55 -21.79
CA ARG A 52 -60.60 31.34 -22.41
C ARG A 52 -59.29 31.23 -21.63
N MET A 53 -59.34 31.29 -20.30
CA MET A 53 -58.16 31.10 -19.44
C MET A 53 -57.64 29.66 -19.46
N SER A 54 -58.50 28.67 -19.67
CA SER A 54 -58.09 27.26 -19.81
C SER A 54 -57.40 27.02 -21.16
N LYS A 55 -57.98 27.52 -22.26
CA LYS A 55 -57.36 27.48 -23.60
C LYS A 55 -56.04 28.27 -23.67
N ALA A 56 -55.90 29.36 -22.92
CA ALA A 56 -54.64 30.08 -22.78
C ALA A 56 -53.56 29.25 -22.03
N LYS A 57 -53.94 28.37 -21.11
CA LYS A 57 -53.01 27.43 -20.45
C LYS A 57 -52.60 26.30 -21.38
N GLU A 58 -53.58 25.68 -22.04
CA GLU A 58 -53.34 24.63 -23.06
C GLU A 58 -52.34 25.13 -24.12
N LEU A 59 -52.58 26.33 -24.69
CA LEU A 59 -51.65 26.95 -25.64
C LEU A 59 -50.28 27.33 -25.04
N PHE A 60 -50.19 27.63 -23.74
CA PHE A 60 -48.90 27.90 -23.08
C PHE A 60 -48.10 26.60 -22.90
N GLU A 61 -48.76 25.52 -22.48
CA GLU A 61 -48.17 24.18 -22.35
C GLU A 61 -47.76 23.61 -23.71
N ASP A 62 -48.52 23.87 -24.78
CA ASP A 62 -48.13 23.57 -26.16
C ASP A 62 -47.01 24.46 -26.70
N CYS A 63 -46.79 25.67 -26.18
CA CYS A 63 -45.58 26.43 -26.51
C CYS A 63 -44.34 25.86 -25.81
N ASP A 64 -44.46 25.57 -24.51
CA ASP A 64 -43.34 25.21 -23.64
C ASP A 64 -43.22 23.69 -23.45
N LYS A 65 -43.15 22.95 -24.56
CA LYS A 65 -42.91 21.48 -24.58
C LYS A 65 -41.55 21.07 -23.99
N GLU A 66 -40.75 22.02 -23.49
CA GLU A 66 -39.47 21.84 -22.78
C GLU A 66 -39.55 22.18 -21.26
N GLY A 67 -40.68 22.70 -20.76
CA GLY A 67 -40.93 22.93 -19.33
C GLY A 67 -40.10 24.04 -18.67
N LYS A 68 -39.75 25.09 -19.42
CA LYS A 68 -38.87 26.19 -19.00
C LYS A 68 -39.55 27.23 -18.11
N GLY A 69 -40.87 27.31 -18.15
CA GLY A 69 -41.69 28.33 -17.48
C GLY A 69 -41.80 29.66 -18.22
N PHE A 70 -41.31 29.74 -19.47
CA PHE A 70 -41.34 30.94 -20.32
C PHE A 70 -41.27 30.56 -21.80
N ILE A 71 -41.92 31.34 -22.67
CA ILE A 71 -41.95 31.09 -24.11
C ILE A 71 -40.92 31.98 -24.81
N THR A 72 -39.95 31.38 -25.51
CA THR A 72 -39.03 32.15 -26.36
C THR A 72 -39.65 32.46 -27.73
N LYS A 73 -39.14 33.49 -28.42
CA LYS A 73 -39.51 33.80 -29.81
C LYS A 73 -39.37 32.60 -30.78
N ARG A 74 -38.48 31.63 -30.48
CA ARG A 74 -38.33 30.37 -31.24
C ARG A 74 -39.35 29.31 -30.88
N ASP A 75 -39.79 29.26 -29.61
CA ASP A 75 -40.84 28.33 -29.18
C ASP A 75 -42.17 28.73 -29.79
N MET A 76 -42.48 30.03 -29.79
CA MET A 76 -43.64 30.58 -30.49
C MET A 76 -43.62 30.21 -31.99
N GLN A 77 -42.48 30.33 -32.69
CA GLN A 77 -42.34 29.91 -34.09
C GLN A 77 -42.60 28.40 -34.33
N ARG A 78 -42.56 27.52 -33.32
CA ARG A 78 -42.92 26.10 -33.46
C ARG A 78 -44.42 25.89 -33.69
N LEU A 79 -45.28 26.79 -33.17
CA LEU A 79 -46.74 26.73 -33.40
C LEU A 79 -47.17 26.95 -34.86
N GLN A 80 -46.26 27.31 -35.77
CA GLN A 80 -46.54 27.44 -37.20
C GLN A 80 -47.10 26.12 -37.84
N GLN A 81 -46.91 24.97 -37.18
CA GLN A 81 -47.49 23.68 -37.63
C GLN A 81 -48.86 23.38 -37.01
N GLU A 82 -49.24 24.05 -35.92
CA GLU A 82 -50.44 23.76 -35.13
C GLU A 82 -51.50 24.90 -35.23
N LEU A 83 -51.09 26.12 -35.63
CA LEU A 83 -51.98 27.27 -35.88
C LEU A 83 -51.81 27.82 -37.32
N PRO A 84 -52.90 28.26 -37.99
CA PRO A 84 -52.88 28.77 -39.37
C PRO A 84 -52.42 30.24 -39.45
N LEU A 85 -51.21 30.53 -38.96
CA LEU A 85 -50.61 31.87 -38.92
C LEU A 85 -49.24 31.88 -39.60
N SER A 86 -48.91 32.98 -40.28
CA SER A 86 -47.57 33.19 -40.85
C SER A 86 -46.55 33.50 -39.74
N PRO A 87 -45.25 33.19 -39.93
CA PRO A 87 -44.23 33.46 -38.91
C PRO A 87 -44.11 34.96 -38.59
N GLU A 88 -44.33 35.82 -39.58
CA GLU A 88 -44.33 37.29 -39.45
C GLU A 88 -45.49 37.79 -38.55
N GLN A 89 -46.69 37.21 -38.69
CA GLN A 89 -47.83 37.50 -37.80
C GLN A 89 -47.56 37.00 -36.38
N LEU A 90 -46.95 35.82 -36.25
CA LEU A 90 -46.64 35.21 -34.96
C LEU A 90 -45.55 35.98 -34.21
N GLU A 91 -44.59 36.53 -34.94
CA GLU A 91 -43.55 37.47 -34.49
C GLU A 91 -44.17 38.81 -34.04
N SER A 92 -45.13 39.36 -34.80
CA SER A 92 -45.90 40.54 -34.38
C SER A 92 -46.78 40.30 -33.15
N VAL A 93 -47.33 39.09 -32.97
CA VAL A 93 -48.09 38.72 -31.76
C VAL A 93 -47.13 38.62 -30.57
N PHE A 94 -45.98 37.98 -30.73
CA PHE A 94 -44.95 37.90 -29.68
C PHE A 94 -44.54 39.30 -29.19
N GLU A 95 -44.25 40.22 -30.10
CA GLU A 95 -43.87 41.61 -29.77
C GLU A 95 -45.02 42.47 -29.21
N SER A 96 -46.28 42.03 -29.36
CA SER A 96 -47.44 42.66 -28.70
C SER A 96 -47.68 42.16 -27.27
N LEU A 97 -47.17 40.96 -26.94
CA LEU A 97 -47.27 40.33 -25.62
C LEU A 97 -46.04 40.62 -24.74
N ASP A 98 -44.84 40.75 -25.34
CA ASP A 98 -43.57 41.06 -24.67
C ASP A 98 -43.49 42.56 -24.32
N ARG A 99 -44.31 42.96 -23.33
CA ARG A 99 -44.43 44.35 -22.87
C ARG A 99 -43.12 44.89 -22.32
N ASP A 100 -42.35 44.04 -21.66
CA ASP A 100 -41.04 44.38 -21.08
C ASP A 100 -39.89 44.30 -22.08
N ARG A 101 -40.14 43.82 -23.32
CA ARG A 101 -39.16 43.61 -24.41
C ARG A 101 -37.95 42.78 -23.98
N ASN A 102 -38.21 41.77 -23.15
CA ASN A 102 -37.20 40.94 -22.52
C ASN A 102 -36.80 39.72 -23.39
N GLY A 103 -37.59 39.40 -24.43
CA GLY A 103 -37.37 38.29 -25.36
C GLY A 103 -38.02 36.96 -24.95
N TYR A 104 -38.77 36.93 -23.85
CA TYR A 104 -39.25 35.74 -23.15
C TYR A 104 -40.61 35.98 -22.47
N LEU A 105 -41.71 35.53 -23.10
CA LEU A 105 -43.04 35.71 -22.50
C LEU A 105 -43.19 34.87 -21.24
N THR A 106 -43.40 35.52 -20.10
CA THR A 106 -43.80 34.85 -18.87
C THR A 106 -45.26 34.37 -18.97
N PRO A 107 -45.70 33.42 -18.10
CA PRO A 107 -47.09 32.97 -18.11
C PRO A 107 -48.07 34.12 -17.87
N LEU A 108 -47.72 35.08 -17.01
CA LEU A 108 -48.59 36.21 -16.68
C LEU A 108 -48.80 37.14 -17.89
N GLU A 109 -47.73 37.51 -18.60
CA GLU A 109 -47.81 38.33 -19.81
C GLU A 109 -48.62 37.63 -20.91
N PHE A 110 -48.40 36.34 -21.13
CA PHE A 110 -49.15 35.56 -22.12
C PHE A 110 -50.65 35.52 -21.81
N HIS A 111 -51.03 35.23 -20.55
CA HIS A 111 -52.44 35.13 -20.16
C HIS A 111 -53.16 36.49 -20.15
N THR A 112 -52.51 37.54 -19.65
CA THR A 112 -53.08 38.89 -19.61
C THR A 112 -53.17 39.49 -21.02
N GLY A 113 -52.09 39.44 -21.80
CA GLY A 113 -52.04 40.01 -23.14
C GLY A 113 -52.98 39.31 -24.13
N LEU A 114 -53.05 37.98 -24.11
CA LEU A 114 -53.99 37.24 -24.96
C LEU A 114 -55.45 37.51 -24.55
N GLY A 115 -55.71 37.67 -23.25
CA GLY A 115 -57.03 38.04 -22.71
C GLY A 115 -57.49 39.45 -23.13
N GLU A 116 -56.57 40.42 -23.18
CA GLU A 116 -56.86 41.77 -23.67
C GLU A 116 -57.04 41.80 -25.21
N LEU A 117 -56.16 41.12 -25.95
CA LEU A 117 -56.17 41.09 -27.43
C LEU A 117 -57.42 40.41 -28.00
N VAL A 118 -57.93 39.37 -27.33
CA VAL A 118 -59.18 38.66 -27.70
C VAL A 118 -60.42 39.28 -27.05
N GLY A 119 -60.27 40.21 -26.09
CA GLY A 119 -61.35 40.78 -25.29
C GLY A 119 -61.83 42.19 -25.63
N SER A 120 -61.11 42.92 -26.49
CA SER A 120 -61.29 44.38 -26.62
C SER A 120 -62.37 44.82 -27.61
N GLY A 121 -63.62 44.88 -27.16
CA GLY A 121 -64.67 45.72 -27.76
C GLY A 121 -64.56 47.18 -27.26
N PRO A 122 -64.64 48.22 -28.13
CA PRO A 122 -64.28 49.58 -27.73
C PRO A 122 -65.47 50.44 -27.24
N GLU A 123 -65.68 50.56 -25.93
CA GLU A 123 -66.51 51.63 -25.36
C GLU A 123 -66.09 52.04 -23.92
N GLU A 124 -66.64 53.18 -23.45
CA GLU A 124 -66.54 53.76 -22.09
C GLU A 124 -65.15 54.04 -21.48
N ARG A 125 -64.49 55.14 -21.91
CA ARG A 125 -63.52 55.84 -21.04
C ARG A 125 -63.35 57.35 -21.26
N ALA A 126 -64.44 58.12 -21.33
CA ALA A 126 -64.36 59.59 -21.53
C ALA A 126 -65.57 60.41 -21.01
N ARG A 127 -65.81 60.47 -19.69
CA ARG A 127 -66.63 61.53 -19.05
C ARG A 127 -66.10 61.93 -17.66
N SER A 128 -66.47 63.15 -17.23
CA SER A 128 -66.32 63.73 -15.89
C SER A 128 -65.00 64.43 -15.51
N ARG A 129 -64.66 65.54 -16.18
CA ARG A 129 -63.96 66.68 -15.55
C ARG A 129 -64.13 68.00 -16.33
N GLU A 130 -64.93 68.92 -15.79
CA GLU A 130 -65.06 70.38 -16.05
C GLU A 130 -66.42 70.84 -15.45
N GLY A 131 -66.61 72.06 -14.91
CA GLY A 131 -65.60 73.11 -14.70
C GLY A 131 -66.13 74.53 -14.40
N GLU A 132 -67.14 74.72 -13.55
CA GLU A 132 -67.72 76.05 -13.17
C GLU A 132 -68.48 75.92 -11.82
N MET A 133 -68.71 76.93 -10.98
CA MET A 133 -68.39 78.38 -11.03
C MET A 133 -67.67 78.84 -9.74
N ILE A 134 -67.06 80.03 -9.77
CA ILE A 134 -66.66 80.77 -8.56
C ILE A 134 -67.85 81.59 -8.07
N GLY A 135 -68.27 81.38 -6.82
CA GLY A 135 -69.14 82.29 -6.08
C GLY A 135 -68.40 82.79 -4.83
N GLU A 136 -68.34 84.10 -4.63
CA GLU A 136 -67.90 84.69 -3.35
C GLU A 136 -69.05 84.54 -2.34
N GLU A 137 -69.12 83.36 -1.70
CA GLU A 137 -70.01 83.14 -0.58
C GLU A 137 -69.64 84.10 0.55
N ARG A 138 -70.62 84.89 1.01
CA ARG A 138 -70.44 85.82 2.12
C ARG A 138 -70.37 85.01 3.41
N VAL A 139 -69.15 84.62 3.79
CA VAL A 139 -68.90 83.99 5.09
C VAL A 139 -69.48 84.88 6.19
N GLU A 140 -70.52 84.40 6.84
CA GLU A 140 -71.28 85.20 7.81
C GLU A 140 -70.40 85.37 9.07
N PRO A 141 -70.38 86.52 9.75
CA PRO A 141 -69.45 86.75 10.88
C PRO A 141 -69.58 85.73 12.04
N THR A 142 -70.70 85.00 12.08
CA THR A 142 -70.96 83.88 12.98
C THR A 142 -70.21 82.59 12.63
N GLU A 143 -69.95 82.32 11.35
CA GLU A 143 -69.19 81.15 10.87
C GLU A 143 -67.71 81.30 11.25
N ILE A 144 -67.17 82.52 11.13
CA ILE A 144 -65.82 82.88 11.60
C ILE A 144 -65.72 82.70 13.13
N ARG A 145 -66.77 83.04 13.87
CA ARG A 145 -66.81 82.84 15.34
C ARG A 145 -66.86 81.35 15.71
N PHE A 146 -67.68 80.55 15.02
CA PHE A 146 -67.80 79.13 15.31
C PHE A 146 -66.56 78.32 14.89
N THR A 147 -65.94 78.62 13.75
CA THR A 147 -64.66 78.02 13.36
C THR A 147 -63.53 78.38 14.32
N HIS A 148 -63.54 79.58 14.92
CA HIS A 148 -62.64 79.93 16.02
C HIS A 148 -62.88 79.06 17.27
N ILE A 149 -64.13 78.84 17.68
CA ILE A 149 -64.49 77.97 18.82
C ILE A 149 -64.05 76.52 18.56
N LEU A 150 -64.29 75.98 17.35
CA LEU A 150 -63.80 74.65 16.95
C LEU A 150 -62.26 74.55 17.01
N MET A 151 -61.54 75.62 16.68
CA MET A 151 -60.08 75.66 16.78
C MET A 151 -59.58 75.76 18.23
N GLU A 152 -60.25 76.53 19.10
CA GLU A 152 -59.91 76.62 20.53
C GLU A 152 -60.20 75.31 21.29
N LEU A 153 -61.27 74.60 20.92
CA LEU A 153 -61.54 73.25 21.41
C LEU A 153 -60.57 72.19 20.86
N GLY A 154 -59.83 72.50 19.79
CA GLY A 154 -59.00 71.52 19.06
C GLY A 154 -59.81 70.49 18.27
N ALA A 155 -61.06 70.83 17.93
CA ALA A 155 -61.99 70.03 17.13
C ALA A 155 -61.64 70.04 15.62
N ASP A 156 -60.90 71.08 15.19
CA ASP A 156 -60.45 71.37 13.82
C ASP A 156 -59.64 70.25 13.12
N LYS A 157 -59.17 69.26 13.88
CA LYS A 157 -58.41 68.09 13.38
C LYS A 157 -59.13 66.76 13.62
N LEU A 158 -60.29 66.79 14.29
CA LEU A 158 -61.01 65.60 14.76
C LEU A 158 -62.26 65.33 13.92
N PHE A 159 -62.99 66.39 13.55
CA PHE A 159 -64.10 66.30 12.61
C PHE A 159 -63.62 66.54 11.17
N LYS A 160 -64.11 65.75 10.22
CA LYS A 160 -63.81 65.92 8.78
C LYS A 160 -64.79 66.89 8.15
N ASP A 161 -66.06 66.73 8.46
CA ASP A 161 -67.19 67.39 7.80
C ASP A 161 -67.57 68.68 8.54
N GLN A 162 -66.57 69.53 8.76
CA GLN A 162 -66.66 70.74 9.61
C GLN A 162 -67.68 71.75 9.10
N TRP A 163 -67.96 71.75 7.80
CA TRP A 163 -69.00 72.57 7.18
C TRP A 163 -70.40 72.21 7.69
N GLU A 164 -70.71 70.92 7.89
CA GLU A 164 -72.03 70.48 8.38
C GLU A 164 -72.29 70.95 9.82
N LEU A 165 -71.22 71.01 10.63
CA LEU A 165 -71.25 71.63 11.96
C LEU A 165 -71.44 73.16 11.88
N CYS A 166 -70.82 73.84 10.90
CA CYS A 166 -70.99 75.28 10.69
C CYS A 166 -72.42 75.64 10.25
N THR A 167 -73.01 74.86 9.34
CA THR A 167 -74.41 75.06 8.92
C THR A 167 -75.37 74.79 10.07
N LEU A 168 -75.17 73.70 10.83
CA LEU A 168 -75.96 73.40 12.03
C LEU A 168 -75.89 74.53 13.07
N TRP A 169 -74.70 75.07 13.33
CA TRP A 169 -74.53 76.21 14.25
C TRP A 169 -75.29 77.45 13.77
N CYS A 170 -75.24 77.77 12.47
CA CYS A 170 -75.91 78.94 11.91
C CYS A 170 -77.44 78.80 11.86
N GLU A 171 -77.96 77.60 11.53
CA GLU A 171 -79.39 77.29 11.64
C GLU A 171 -79.87 77.40 13.10
N LEU A 172 -79.11 76.82 14.04
CA LEU A 172 -79.48 76.83 15.45
C LEU A 172 -79.44 78.23 16.05
N GLN A 173 -78.45 79.05 15.69
CA GLN A 173 -78.36 80.45 16.11
C GLN A 173 -79.52 81.30 15.56
N ARG A 174 -80.09 80.95 14.39
CA ARG A 174 -81.24 81.64 13.81
C ARG A 174 -82.57 81.23 14.45
N ASP A 175 -82.76 79.92 14.67
CA ASP A 175 -84.08 79.37 14.98
C ASP A 175 -84.30 79.04 16.47
N LYS A 176 -83.24 78.71 17.23
CA LYS A 176 -83.27 78.39 18.68
C LYS A 176 -81.91 78.70 19.37
N PRO A 177 -81.57 79.97 19.63
CA PRO A 177 -80.28 80.34 20.20
C PRO A 177 -80.01 79.72 21.57
N GLU A 178 -81.05 79.34 22.33
CA GLU A 178 -80.93 78.73 23.66
C GLU A 178 -80.34 77.30 23.64
N LEU A 179 -80.19 76.69 22.46
CA LEU A 179 -79.57 75.37 22.29
C LEU A 179 -78.10 75.44 21.84
N LEU A 180 -77.56 76.64 21.58
CA LEU A 180 -76.14 76.83 21.25
C LEU A 180 -75.24 76.40 22.41
N ASP A 181 -75.56 76.82 23.63
CA ASP A 181 -74.82 76.44 24.85
C ASP A 181 -74.76 74.91 25.01
N VAL A 182 -75.86 74.22 24.73
CA VAL A 182 -75.96 72.75 24.79
C VAL A 182 -75.13 72.10 23.66
N LEU A 183 -75.08 72.71 22.47
CA LEU A 183 -74.22 72.25 21.38
C LEU A 183 -72.73 72.45 21.72
N GLU A 184 -72.37 73.56 22.36
CA GLU A 184 -71.00 73.83 22.82
C GLU A 184 -70.57 72.90 23.97
N GLU A 185 -71.46 72.60 24.92
CA GLU A 185 -71.24 71.58 25.96
C GLU A 185 -71.02 70.18 25.34
N VAL A 186 -71.87 69.78 24.38
CA VAL A 186 -71.76 68.48 23.69
C VAL A 186 -70.50 68.40 22.83
N LEU A 187 -70.11 69.47 22.13
CA LEU A 187 -68.85 69.53 21.38
C LEU A 187 -67.65 69.46 22.32
N SER A 188 -67.65 70.20 23.42
CA SER A 188 -66.58 70.15 24.44
C SER A 188 -66.44 68.75 25.06
N TYR A 189 -67.56 68.11 25.40
CA TYR A 189 -67.60 66.76 25.97
C TYR A 189 -67.16 65.68 24.96
N THR A 190 -67.61 65.75 23.71
CA THR A 190 -67.23 64.77 22.67
C THR A 190 -65.78 64.94 22.24
N VAL A 191 -65.28 66.17 22.12
CA VAL A 191 -63.88 66.46 21.79
C VAL A 191 -62.94 66.03 22.91
N SER A 192 -63.25 66.31 24.17
CA SER A 192 -62.43 65.84 25.30
C SER A 192 -62.40 64.31 25.38
N HIS A 193 -63.55 63.63 25.25
CA HIS A 193 -63.58 62.16 25.21
C HIS A 193 -62.80 61.57 24.02
N LEU A 194 -62.85 62.18 22.85
CA LEU A 194 -62.11 61.70 21.68
C LEU A 194 -60.61 61.97 21.82
N GLN A 195 -60.20 63.11 22.38
CA GLN A 195 -58.80 63.37 22.75
C GLN A 195 -58.29 62.37 23.79
N ASP A 196 -59.08 62.00 24.80
CA ASP A 196 -58.67 61.00 25.80
C ASP A 196 -58.59 59.58 25.21
N ALA A 197 -59.51 59.20 24.32
CA ALA A 197 -59.42 57.95 23.57
C ALA A 197 -58.18 57.90 22.64
N LEU A 198 -57.78 59.04 22.04
CA LEU A 198 -56.54 59.12 21.27
C LEU A 198 -55.30 58.99 22.16
N LYS A 199 -55.27 59.63 23.34
CA LYS A 199 -54.21 59.46 24.34
C LYS A 199 -54.12 58.00 24.82
N GLU A 200 -55.25 57.34 25.05
CA GLU A 200 -55.28 55.92 25.40
C GLU A 200 -54.73 55.04 24.27
N LYS A 201 -55.15 55.27 23.02
CA LYS A 201 -54.60 54.60 21.83
C LYS A 201 -53.08 54.76 21.74
N ASP A 202 -52.55 55.98 21.88
CA ASP A 202 -51.11 56.25 21.82
C ASP A 202 -50.35 55.57 22.98
N ASN A 203 -50.92 55.56 24.19
CA ASN A 203 -50.35 54.85 25.33
C ASN A 203 -50.31 53.33 25.11
N LEU A 204 -51.37 52.75 24.53
CA LEU A 204 -51.45 51.33 24.19
C LEU A 204 -50.48 50.96 23.05
N GLU A 205 -50.37 51.78 22.00
CA GLU A 205 -49.38 51.58 20.92
C GLU A 205 -47.94 51.66 21.44
N GLN A 206 -47.63 52.59 22.35
CA GLN A 206 -46.31 52.61 22.99
C GLN A 206 -46.09 51.40 23.92
N ALA A 207 -47.13 50.90 24.59
CA ALA A 207 -47.03 49.69 25.41
C ALA A 207 -46.80 48.43 24.56
N LEU A 208 -47.44 48.34 23.39
CA LEU A 208 -47.21 47.29 22.40
C LEU A 208 -45.79 47.36 21.84
N ARG A 209 -45.31 48.52 21.38
CA ARG A 209 -43.93 48.71 20.89
C ARG A 209 -42.88 48.30 21.93
N ARG A 210 -43.02 48.73 23.19
CA ARG A 210 -42.13 48.31 24.29
C ARG A 210 -42.15 46.78 24.50
N ARG A 211 -43.34 46.16 24.37
CA ARG A 211 -43.45 44.69 24.42
C ARG A 211 -42.78 44.02 23.23
N GLU A 212 -42.93 44.53 22.02
CA GLU A 212 -42.26 44.02 20.82
C GLU A 212 -40.73 44.11 20.96
N GLU A 213 -40.21 45.29 21.35
CA GLU A 213 -38.79 45.54 21.62
C GLU A 213 -38.20 44.59 22.69
N ASP A 214 -38.96 44.28 23.74
CA ASP A 214 -38.54 43.35 24.80
C ASP A 214 -38.64 41.87 24.38
N HIS A 215 -39.64 41.48 23.57
CA HIS A 215 -39.66 40.14 22.97
C HIS A 215 -38.47 39.96 22.03
N ASP A 216 -38.20 40.93 21.15
CA ASP A 216 -37.03 40.90 20.26
C ASP A 216 -35.71 40.86 21.05
N ARG A 217 -35.63 41.56 22.20
CA ARG A 217 -34.47 41.53 23.09
C ARG A 217 -34.23 40.13 23.66
N VAL A 218 -35.29 39.48 24.16
CA VAL A 218 -35.23 38.12 24.72
C VAL A 218 -34.95 37.07 23.64
N VAL A 219 -35.54 37.22 22.45
CA VAL A 219 -35.28 36.35 21.30
C VAL A 219 -33.83 36.48 20.85
N ARG A 220 -33.29 37.70 20.75
CA ARG A 220 -31.87 37.95 20.44
C ARG A 220 -30.94 37.32 21.47
N SER A 221 -31.17 37.53 22.77
CA SER A 221 -30.32 36.91 23.80
C SER A 221 -30.39 35.37 23.77
N MET A 222 -31.56 34.77 23.51
CA MET A 222 -31.68 33.31 23.34
C MET A 222 -30.88 32.79 22.13
N TYR A 223 -30.83 33.54 21.01
CA TYR A 223 -29.97 33.19 19.88
C TYR A 223 -28.48 33.37 20.20
N GLU A 224 -28.09 34.44 20.88
CA GLU A 224 -26.71 34.72 21.30
C GLU A 224 -26.19 33.66 22.29
N ASP A 225 -27.01 33.25 23.27
CA ASP A 225 -26.71 32.16 24.21
C ASP A 225 -26.56 30.82 23.48
N MET A 226 -27.50 30.49 22.59
CA MET A 226 -27.45 29.24 21.81
C MET A 226 -26.25 29.20 20.87
N GLU A 227 -25.92 30.31 20.20
CA GLU A 227 -24.74 30.37 19.33
C GLU A 227 -23.44 30.25 20.13
N SER A 228 -23.39 30.83 21.33
CA SER A 228 -22.26 30.73 22.25
C SER A 228 -22.07 29.30 22.75
N GLN A 229 -23.14 28.60 23.16
CA GLN A 229 -23.10 27.18 23.51
C GLN A 229 -22.68 26.30 22.32
N LEU A 230 -23.15 26.61 21.11
CA LEU A 230 -22.74 25.91 19.88
C LEU A 230 -21.27 26.14 19.52
N LYS A 231 -20.71 27.33 19.79
CA LYS A 231 -19.28 27.62 19.65
C LYS A 231 -18.46 26.82 20.67
N GLU A 232 -18.80 26.92 21.95
CA GLU A 232 -18.11 26.24 23.05
C GLU A 232 -18.11 24.71 22.85
N GLU A 233 -19.23 24.10 22.44
CA GLU A 233 -19.30 22.66 22.15
C GLU A 233 -18.53 22.25 20.90
N ARG A 234 -18.41 23.11 19.88
CA ARG A 234 -17.53 22.85 18.72
C ARG A 234 -16.06 22.89 19.14
N GLU A 235 -15.67 23.89 19.92
CA GLU A 235 -14.30 24.07 20.42
C GLU A 235 -13.89 22.92 21.35
N LYS A 236 -14.74 22.51 22.30
CA LYS A 236 -14.53 21.32 23.15
C LYS A 236 -14.27 20.06 22.34
N ARG A 237 -15.04 19.84 21.27
CA ARG A 237 -14.90 18.65 20.39
C ARG A 237 -13.62 18.73 19.56
N GLN A 238 -13.29 19.90 19.01
CA GLN A 238 -12.03 20.13 18.29
C GLN A 238 -10.81 19.93 19.19
N ALA A 239 -10.83 20.46 20.42
CA ALA A 239 -9.76 20.27 21.40
C ALA A 239 -9.61 18.79 21.80
N LEU A 240 -10.73 18.10 22.06
CA LEU A 240 -10.75 16.68 22.39
C LEU A 240 -10.20 15.82 21.24
N ASP A 241 -10.58 16.10 20.00
CA ASP A 241 -10.11 15.34 18.84
C ASP A 241 -8.66 15.68 18.47
N SER A 242 -8.22 16.93 18.65
CA SER A 242 -6.80 17.31 18.58
C SER A 242 -5.96 16.58 19.64
N MET A 243 -6.48 16.43 20.87
CA MET A 243 -5.80 15.67 21.93
C MET A 243 -5.72 14.18 21.59
N LYS A 244 -6.81 13.57 21.08
CA LYS A 244 -6.80 12.17 20.59
C LYS A 244 -5.80 11.98 19.44
N GLN A 245 -5.71 12.94 18.51
CA GLN A 245 -4.74 12.89 17.41
C GLN A 245 -3.30 13.04 17.93
N GLY A 246 -3.07 13.90 18.92
CA GLY A 246 -1.78 14.03 19.62
C GLY A 246 -1.34 12.72 20.25
N VAL A 247 -2.19 12.08 21.07
CA VAL A 247 -1.89 10.78 21.71
C VAL A 247 -1.63 9.69 20.68
N LYS A 248 -2.44 9.60 19.60
CA LYS A 248 -2.19 8.64 18.51
C LYS A 248 -0.86 8.88 17.79
N LYS A 249 -0.50 10.15 17.55
CA LYS A 249 0.79 10.52 16.95
C LYS A 249 1.96 10.13 17.86
N GLU A 250 1.83 10.37 19.17
CA GLU A 250 2.84 9.99 20.16
C GLU A 250 3.01 8.46 20.23
N GLN A 251 1.91 7.70 20.26
CA GLN A 251 1.93 6.24 20.20
C GLN A 251 2.64 5.72 18.95
N LEU A 252 2.32 6.27 17.77
CA LEU A 252 2.99 5.89 16.51
C LEU A 252 4.49 6.27 16.50
N LEU A 253 4.88 7.39 17.11
CA LEU A 253 6.29 7.76 17.26
C LEU A 253 7.04 6.83 18.22
N GLN A 254 6.40 6.38 19.30
CA GLN A 254 6.95 5.37 20.21
C GLN A 254 7.09 4.01 19.51
N GLU A 255 6.08 3.55 18.76
CA GLU A 255 6.16 2.31 17.97
C GLU A 255 7.25 2.37 16.90
N LEU A 256 7.39 3.50 16.19
CA LEU A 256 8.47 3.72 15.22
C LEU A 256 9.84 3.68 15.91
N SER A 257 10.03 4.41 17.01
CA SER A 257 11.30 4.41 17.77
C SER A 257 11.67 3.01 18.28
N MET A 258 10.71 2.21 18.72
CA MET A 258 10.97 0.81 19.12
C MET A 258 11.38 -0.05 17.91
N ARG A 259 10.74 0.14 16.76
CA ARG A 259 11.07 -0.58 15.52
C ARG A 259 12.42 -0.19 14.94
N GLU A 260 12.80 1.08 15.05
CA GLU A 260 14.13 1.57 14.69
C GLU A 260 15.21 0.90 15.56
N GLN A 261 15.00 0.78 16.88
CA GLN A 261 15.90 0.06 17.78
C GLN A 261 15.95 -1.46 17.49
N GLU A 262 14.83 -2.10 17.16
CA GLU A 262 14.79 -3.51 16.71
C GLU A 262 15.58 -3.72 15.40
N LEU A 263 15.50 -2.76 14.46
CA LEU A 263 16.26 -2.76 13.21
C LEU A 263 17.77 -2.51 13.45
N GLU A 264 18.15 -1.56 14.30
CA GLU A 264 19.55 -1.33 14.66
C GLU A 264 20.18 -2.57 15.32
N PHE A 265 19.47 -3.20 16.27
CA PHE A 265 19.93 -4.42 16.94
C PHE A 265 20.11 -5.59 15.95
N THR A 266 19.17 -5.78 15.03
CA THR A 266 19.27 -6.84 14.01
C THR A 266 20.38 -6.55 13.00
N LEU A 267 20.61 -5.29 12.62
CA LEU A 267 21.73 -4.87 11.77
C LEU A 267 23.10 -5.03 12.46
N THR A 268 23.24 -4.72 13.75
CA THR A 268 24.49 -4.99 14.49
C THR A 268 24.78 -6.48 14.56
N LYS A 269 23.76 -7.30 14.84
CA LYS A 269 23.87 -8.75 14.90
C LYS A 269 24.18 -9.37 13.52
N GLN A 270 23.65 -8.81 12.44
CA GLN A 270 24.02 -9.20 11.08
C GLN A 270 25.50 -8.94 10.81
N ARG A 271 26.00 -7.72 11.09
CA ARG A 271 27.42 -7.37 10.93
C ARG A 271 28.35 -8.26 11.75
N GLU A 272 27.97 -8.64 12.97
CA GLU A 272 28.71 -9.63 13.76
C GLU A 272 28.82 -11.00 13.07
N LEU A 273 27.72 -11.48 12.47
CA LEU A 273 27.69 -12.76 11.78
C LEU A 273 28.46 -12.71 10.46
N GLU A 274 28.36 -11.61 9.70
CA GLU A 274 29.15 -11.35 8.49
C GLU A 274 30.65 -11.34 8.80
N ASN A 275 31.07 -10.66 9.87
CA ASN A 275 32.45 -10.66 10.34
C ASN A 275 32.93 -12.08 10.72
N ARG A 276 32.12 -12.87 11.45
CA ARG A 276 32.46 -14.26 11.80
C ARG A 276 32.55 -15.18 10.58
N ILE A 277 31.71 -14.97 9.57
CA ILE A 277 31.78 -15.69 8.29
C ILE A 277 33.07 -15.31 7.54
N SER A 278 33.44 -14.02 7.56
CA SER A 278 34.69 -13.54 6.95
C SER A 278 35.93 -14.13 7.61
N THR A 279 36.02 -14.16 8.95
CA THR A 279 37.17 -14.78 9.64
C THR A 279 37.24 -16.28 9.37
N LEU A 280 36.13 -17.02 9.54
CA LEU A 280 36.07 -18.46 9.26
C LEU A 280 36.38 -18.79 7.79
N SER A 281 36.08 -17.90 6.84
CA SER A 281 36.49 -18.05 5.44
C SER A 281 37.99 -17.86 5.25
N SER A 282 38.63 -16.92 5.98
CA SER A 282 40.08 -16.75 5.96
C SER A 282 40.76 -18.00 6.53
N ASP A 283 40.36 -18.42 7.73
CA ASP A 283 40.87 -19.62 8.41
C ASP A 283 40.72 -20.86 7.51
N GLN A 284 39.60 -20.98 6.79
CA GLN A 284 39.37 -22.06 5.82
C GLN A 284 40.28 -21.94 4.59
N THR A 285 40.60 -20.74 4.10
CA THR A 285 41.58 -20.58 3.00
C THR A 285 43.01 -20.86 3.44
N ASP A 286 43.40 -20.45 4.64
CA ASP A 286 44.74 -20.65 5.19
C ASP A 286 45.00 -22.13 5.49
N THR A 287 44.08 -22.80 6.19
CA THR A 287 44.15 -24.26 6.43
C THR A 287 44.10 -25.08 5.13
N ARG A 288 43.37 -24.64 4.09
CA ARG A 288 43.46 -25.24 2.74
C ARG A 288 44.83 -25.02 2.10
N GLY A 289 45.44 -23.85 2.30
CA GLY A 289 46.80 -23.55 1.86
C GLY A 289 47.84 -24.45 2.53
N GLU A 290 47.74 -24.63 3.84
CA GLU A 290 48.62 -25.52 4.63
C GLU A 290 48.46 -26.99 4.24
N ASN A 291 47.22 -27.48 4.08
CA ASN A 291 46.97 -28.85 3.60
C ASN A 291 47.60 -29.08 2.22
N ARG A 292 47.54 -28.11 1.29
CA ARG A 292 48.23 -28.19 0.00
C ARG A 292 49.76 -28.20 0.14
N ARG A 293 50.34 -27.39 1.04
CA ARG A 293 51.79 -27.43 1.33
C ARG A 293 52.21 -28.80 1.87
N LEU A 294 51.45 -29.36 2.81
CA LEU A 294 51.69 -30.69 3.38
C LEU A 294 51.50 -31.80 2.35
N GLN A 295 50.51 -31.72 1.46
CA GLN A 295 50.34 -32.66 0.35
C GLN A 295 51.55 -32.64 -0.59
N ASN A 296 52.01 -31.45 -1.00
CA ASN A 296 53.19 -31.31 -1.87
C ASN A 296 54.46 -31.88 -1.21
N ILE A 297 54.67 -31.64 0.09
CA ILE A 297 55.83 -32.18 0.83
C ILE A 297 55.72 -33.70 0.98
N ASN A 298 54.53 -34.24 1.27
CA ASN A 298 54.34 -35.70 1.33
C ASN A 298 54.58 -36.36 -0.04
N GLN A 299 54.15 -35.74 -1.15
CA GLN A 299 54.47 -36.24 -2.48
C GLN A 299 55.98 -36.22 -2.73
N GLN A 300 56.67 -35.11 -2.46
CA GLN A 300 58.13 -35.02 -2.61
C GLN A 300 58.89 -36.07 -1.78
N LEU A 301 58.42 -36.37 -0.56
CA LEU A 301 58.99 -37.42 0.28
C LEU A 301 58.66 -38.83 -0.23
N GLN A 302 57.49 -39.04 -0.85
CA GLN A 302 57.16 -40.29 -1.53
C GLN A 302 58.05 -40.49 -2.77
N ASP A 303 58.19 -39.47 -3.62
CA ASP A 303 59.04 -39.49 -4.81
C ASP A 303 60.50 -39.82 -4.46
N GLN A 304 61.06 -39.19 -3.40
CA GLN A 304 62.41 -39.49 -2.89
C GLN A 304 62.54 -40.91 -2.31
N LEU A 305 61.49 -41.39 -1.65
CA LEU A 305 61.45 -42.74 -1.06
C LEU A 305 61.27 -43.82 -2.14
N GLU A 306 60.65 -43.51 -3.27
CA GLU A 306 60.59 -44.37 -4.45
C GLU A 306 61.92 -44.36 -5.21
N GLN A 307 62.53 -43.19 -5.45
CA GLN A 307 63.88 -43.08 -6.04
C GLN A 307 64.93 -43.89 -5.26
N SER A 308 64.97 -43.75 -3.94
CA SER A 308 65.92 -44.51 -3.10
C SER A 308 65.60 -46.01 -3.00
N ARG A 309 64.34 -46.43 -3.22
CA ARG A 309 63.98 -47.85 -3.40
C ARG A 309 64.47 -48.38 -4.75
N GLU A 310 64.32 -47.62 -5.83
CA GLU A 310 64.81 -47.98 -7.17
C GLU A 310 66.34 -48.09 -7.18
N GLU A 311 67.05 -47.11 -6.62
CA GLU A 311 68.50 -47.15 -6.43
C GLU A 311 68.95 -48.38 -5.64
N LEU A 312 68.28 -48.70 -4.53
CA LEU A 312 68.55 -49.90 -3.73
C LEU A 312 68.28 -51.18 -4.53
N GLN A 313 67.19 -51.24 -5.30
CA GLN A 313 66.86 -52.38 -6.15
C GLN A 313 67.89 -52.57 -7.29
N HIS A 314 68.40 -51.49 -7.87
CA HIS A 314 69.49 -51.51 -8.83
C HIS A 314 70.79 -52.02 -8.18
N ALA A 315 71.16 -51.52 -7.00
CA ALA A 315 72.34 -51.97 -6.26
C ALA A 315 72.25 -53.46 -5.86
N LEU A 316 71.10 -53.92 -5.38
CA LEU A 316 70.84 -55.33 -5.10
C LEU A 316 70.95 -56.20 -6.36
N SER A 317 70.44 -55.72 -7.49
CA SER A 317 70.55 -56.40 -8.79
C SER A 317 72.01 -56.51 -9.26
N GLN A 318 72.80 -55.45 -9.12
CA GLN A 318 74.24 -55.44 -9.41
C GLN A 318 75.00 -56.41 -8.48
N LEU A 319 74.71 -56.42 -7.18
CA LEU A 319 75.30 -57.36 -6.23
C LEU A 319 74.93 -58.82 -6.56
N GLN A 320 73.69 -59.09 -7.00
CA GLN A 320 73.27 -60.42 -7.44
C GLN A 320 74.01 -60.84 -8.72
N GLN A 321 74.18 -59.94 -9.69
CA GLN A 321 74.99 -60.19 -10.90
C GLN A 321 76.45 -60.50 -10.53
N LEU A 322 77.09 -59.66 -9.70
CA LEU A 322 78.45 -59.87 -9.22
C LEU A 322 78.59 -61.21 -8.49
N GLN A 323 77.68 -61.53 -7.56
CA GLN A 323 77.68 -62.81 -6.85
C GLN A 323 77.54 -64.00 -7.81
N ASN A 324 76.73 -63.88 -8.87
CA ASN A 324 76.61 -64.90 -9.92
C ASN A 324 77.90 -65.04 -10.75
N THR A 325 78.57 -63.94 -11.11
CA THR A 325 79.88 -64.02 -11.79
C THR A 325 80.94 -64.66 -10.90
N ILE A 326 80.97 -64.36 -9.59
CA ILE A 326 81.89 -64.98 -8.62
C ILE A 326 81.61 -66.49 -8.53
N LYS A 327 80.35 -66.91 -8.38
CA LYS A 327 79.93 -68.32 -8.41
C LYS A 327 80.33 -69.02 -9.71
N GLN A 328 80.22 -68.34 -10.86
CA GLN A 328 80.62 -68.87 -12.16
C GLN A 328 82.15 -68.98 -12.30
N GLN A 329 82.91 -68.00 -11.81
CA GLN A 329 84.37 -68.04 -11.76
C GLN A 329 84.88 -69.13 -10.80
N GLN A 330 84.23 -69.33 -9.65
CA GLN A 330 84.52 -70.43 -8.73
C GLN A 330 84.32 -71.78 -9.42
N ARG A 331 83.15 -72.01 -10.03
CA ARG A 331 82.87 -73.21 -10.85
C ARG A 331 83.85 -73.38 -12.02
N GLY A 332 84.33 -72.28 -12.61
CA GLY A 332 85.38 -72.30 -13.64
C GLY A 332 86.73 -72.75 -13.09
N LYS A 333 87.17 -72.17 -11.96
CA LYS A 333 88.39 -72.56 -11.24
C LYS A 333 88.34 -74.01 -10.79
N GLU A 334 87.21 -74.48 -10.24
CA GLU A 334 86.97 -75.89 -9.88
C GLU A 334 87.13 -76.82 -11.09
N ARG A 335 86.51 -76.48 -12.24
CA ARG A 335 86.63 -77.27 -13.48
C ARG A 335 88.06 -77.34 -13.99
N GLU A 336 88.79 -76.23 -13.99
CA GLU A 336 90.20 -76.22 -14.43
C GLU A 336 91.11 -76.94 -13.42
N VAL A 337 90.89 -76.81 -12.11
CA VAL A 337 91.60 -77.60 -11.08
C VAL A 337 91.34 -79.11 -11.25
N LEU A 338 90.10 -79.52 -11.52
CA LEU A 338 89.75 -80.92 -11.82
C LEU A 338 90.40 -81.41 -13.12
N LYS A 339 90.45 -80.57 -14.15
CA LYS A 339 91.07 -80.86 -15.46
C LYS A 339 92.59 -81.00 -15.35
N VAL A 340 93.27 -80.08 -14.65
CA VAL A 340 94.70 -80.18 -14.31
C VAL A 340 94.97 -81.42 -13.46
N SER A 341 94.16 -81.69 -12.43
CA SER A 341 94.30 -82.90 -11.60
C SER A 341 94.14 -84.19 -12.41
N ARG A 342 93.20 -84.22 -13.36
CA ARG A 342 92.96 -85.36 -14.25
C ARG A 342 94.07 -85.55 -15.28
N ASN A 343 94.68 -84.47 -15.77
CA ASN A 343 95.84 -84.53 -16.64
C ASN A 343 97.09 -84.99 -15.88
N MET A 344 97.37 -84.41 -14.72
CA MET A 344 98.45 -84.85 -13.81
C MET A 344 98.30 -86.32 -13.39
N GLN A 345 97.06 -86.81 -13.22
CA GLN A 345 96.80 -88.23 -12.97
C GLN A 345 97.11 -89.10 -14.21
N LYS A 346 96.73 -88.68 -15.42
CA LYS A 346 97.12 -89.38 -16.67
C LYS A 346 98.64 -89.40 -16.87
N GLU A 347 99.32 -88.30 -16.58
CA GLU A 347 100.78 -88.19 -16.63
C GLU A 347 101.43 -89.10 -15.59
N ARG A 348 100.95 -89.09 -14.34
CA ARG A 348 101.37 -90.03 -13.29
C ARG A 348 101.19 -91.48 -13.74
N GLU A 349 100.06 -91.84 -14.33
CA GLU A 349 99.84 -93.18 -14.86
C GLU A 349 100.75 -93.50 -16.05
N SER A 350 101.05 -92.51 -16.91
CA SER A 350 102.01 -92.69 -18.01
C SER A 350 103.42 -92.94 -17.49
N LEU A 351 103.87 -92.17 -16.50
CA LEU A 351 105.14 -92.34 -15.81
C LEU A 351 105.19 -93.67 -15.03
N MET A 352 104.08 -94.10 -14.42
CA MET A 352 103.97 -95.44 -13.83
C MET A 352 104.11 -96.53 -14.90
N ARG A 353 103.38 -96.45 -16.03
CA ARG A 353 103.54 -97.39 -17.15
C ARG A 353 104.97 -97.41 -17.67
N GLN A 354 105.64 -96.26 -17.78
CA GLN A 354 107.06 -96.18 -18.16
C GLN A 354 107.99 -96.81 -17.11
N LEU A 355 107.77 -96.58 -15.83
CA LEU A 355 108.51 -97.21 -14.74
C LEU A 355 108.30 -98.74 -14.71
N ASP A 356 107.08 -99.20 -14.97
CA ASP A 356 106.74 -100.62 -15.05
C ASP A 356 107.33 -101.27 -16.32
N LEU A 357 107.36 -100.57 -17.45
CA LEU A 357 108.04 -101.02 -18.66
C LEU A 357 109.58 -101.03 -18.48
N LEU A 358 110.15 -100.09 -17.71
CA LEU A 358 111.55 -100.10 -17.31
C LEU A 358 111.86 -101.20 -16.28
N ARG A 359 110.91 -101.56 -15.40
CA ARG A 359 111.00 -102.72 -14.49
C ARG A 359 110.96 -104.02 -15.28
N ASP A 360 110.03 -104.17 -16.22
CA ASP A 360 109.92 -105.34 -17.09
C ASP A 360 111.10 -105.45 -18.05
N MET A 361 111.67 -104.34 -18.55
CA MET A 361 112.93 -104.37 -19.29
C MET A 361 114.11 -104.73 -18.40
N ASN A 362 114.21 -104.20 -17.17
CA ASN A 362 115.24 -104.63 -16.21
C ASN A 362 115.08 -106.09 -15.79
N LYS A 363 113.85 -106.60 -15.77
CA LYS A 363 113.55 -108.01 -15.50
C LYS A 363 113.95 -108.87 -16.69
N ARG A 364 113.51 -108.54 -17.91
CA ARG A 364 113.92 -109.22 -19.15
C ARG A 364 115.44 -109.19 -19.35
N LEU A 365 116.12 -108.08 -19.05
CA LEU A 365 117.58 -108.01 -19.10
C LEU A 365 118.28 -108.81 -17.97
N ARG A 366 117.58 -109.23 -16.92
CA ARG A 366 118.04 -110.25 -15.96
C ARG A 366 117.72 -111.65 -16.48
N ASP A 367 116.48 -111.89 -16.89
CA ASP A 367 116.02 -113.18 -17.42
C ASP A 367 116.85 -113.61 -18.66
N ASP A 368 117.15 -112.69 -19.58
CA ASP A 368 118.03 -112.89 -20.76
C ASP A 368 119.50 -113.06 -20.36
N LYS A 369 119.95 -112.38 -19.31
CA LYS A 369 121.31 -112.57 -18.76
C LYS A 369 121.45 -113.95 -18.12
N ASP A 370 120.45 -114.38 -17.36
CA ASP A 370 120.40 -115.70 -16.72
C ASP A 370 120.20 -116.81 -17.78
N ALA A 371 119.50 -116.53 -18.89
CA ALA A 371 119.44 -117.40 -20.07
C ALA A 371 120.80 -117.53 -20.81
N GLN A 372 121.52 -116.41 -21.00
CA GLN A 372 122.89 -116.45 -21.54
C GLN A 372 123.89 -117.12 -20.59
N GLN A 373 123.64 -117.05 -19.28
CA GLN A 373 124.46 -117.70 -18.25
C GLN A 373 124.19 -119.21 -18.16
N THR A 374 122.94 -119.66 -18.40
CA THR A 374 122.59 -121.09 -18.48
C THR A 374 123.06 -121.78 -19.76
N GLN A 375 123.31 -121.06 -20.87
CA GLN A 375 124.01 -121.63 -22.04
C GLN A 375 125.53 -121.74 -21.88
N LYS A 376 126.14 -121.17 -20.83
CA LYS A 376 127.61 -121.09 -20.69
C LYS A 376 128.23 -121.85 -19.51
N MET A 377 127.43 -122.49 -18.65
CA MET A 377 127.92 -123.13 -17.41
C MET A 377 127.74 -124.66 -17.39
N VAL A 378 128.38 -125.35 -18.34
CA VAL A 378 128.86 -126.72 -18.10
C VAL A 378 130.30 -126.63 -17.59
N SER A 379 130.55 -127.11 -16.36
CA SER A 379 131.83 -127.25 -15.65
C SER A 379 132.11 -126.27 -14.50
N GLN A 380 132.39 -126.87 -13.32
CA GLN A 380 133.19 -126.34 -12.19
C GLN A 380 132.63 -125.15 -11.37
N LYS A 381 133.10 -124.88 -10.13
CA LYS A 381 133.24 -125.70 -8.88
C LYS A 381 133.86 -124.80 -7.78
N TYR A 382 133.13 -124.54 -6.67
CA TYR A 382 133.69 -124.08 -5.37
C TYR A 382 134.45 -122.68 -5.39
N PRO A 383 135.14 -122.18 -4.31
CA PRO A 383 134.44 -121.36 -3.29
C PRO A 383 135.23 -120.16 -2.62
N PHE A 384 134.55 -119.39 -1.76
CA PHE A 384 135.02 -118.75 -0.49
C PHE A 384 136.02 -117.54 -0.48
N MET A 385 136.02 -116.77 0.64
CA MET A 385 136.93 -115.65 1.07
C MET A 385 136.82 -114.32 0.24
N SER A 386 136.68 -113.07 0.74
CA SER A 386 137.22 -112.24 1.87
C SER A 386 138.64 -111.65 1.61
N PRO A 387 139.10 -110.47 2.13
CA PRO A 387 138.59 -109.59 3.23
C PRO A 387 138.61 -108.05 2.88
N PRO A 388 139.14 -107.06 3.66
CA PRO A 388 138.64 -106.36 4.88
C PRO A 388 138.28 -104.83 4.70
N PRO A 389 138.57 -103.81 5.58
CA PRO A 389 137.63 -103.40 6.67
C PRO A 389 137.40 -101.87 6.97
N TYR A 390 136.23 -101.55 7.57
CA TYR A 390 135.93 -100.59 8.69
C TYR A 390 136.28 -99.07 8.66
N PRO A 391 135.71 -98.20 9.56
CA PRO A 391 134.61 -98.37 10.54
C PRO A 391 133.37 -97.42 10.27
N PRO A 392 132.58 -96.89 11.24
CA PRO A 392 131.11 -97.10 11.35
C PRO A 392 130.28 -95.79 11.16
N CYS A 393 128.95 -95.65 11.36
CA CYS A 393 127.81 -96.44 11.91
C CYS A 393 126.68 -96.55 10.83
N ARG A 394 125.42 -97.02 10.97
CA ARG A 394 124.41 -97.29 12.05
C ARG A 394 123.80 -96.03 12.72
N CYS A 395 122.51 -95.94 13.08
CA CYS A 395 121.26 -96.71 12.84
C CYS A 395 120.03 -95.82 13.22
N VAL A 396 118.75 -96.02 12.83
CA VAL A 396 118.08 -96.61 11.63
C VAL A 396 116.54 -96.35 11.72
N HIS A 397 115.80 -96.37 10.60
CA HIS A 397 114.30 -96.31 10.47
C HIS A 397 113.59 -94.99 10.88
N ALA A 398 112.38 -94.63 10.40
CA ALA A 398 111.62 -94.95 9.17
C ALA A 398 110.37 -94.02 8.99
N PHE A 399 109.62 -94.18 7.89
CA PHE A 399 108.27 -93.66 7.57
C PHE A 399 108.03 -92.18 7.20
N LEU A 400 107.77 -92.00 5.89
CA LEU A 400 106.73 -91.21 5.17
C LEU A 400 106.23 -89.81 5.64
N PRO A 401 105.79 -88.93 4.70
CA PRO A 401 105.68 -87.49 4.96
C PRO A 401 104.24 -86.94 5.08
N ARG A 402 104.13 -85.74 5.66
CA ARG A 402 103.13 -84.74 5.21
C ARG A 402 103.61 -83.32 5.50
N VAL A 403 103.51 -82.44 4.51
CA VAL A 403 103.77 -80.99 4.65
C VAL A 403 102.51 -80.23 4.22
N ARG A 404 102.11 -79.26 5.03
CA ARG A 404 101.36 -78.07 4.60
C ARG A 404 101.68 -76.94 5.57
N SER A 405 101.84 -75.73 5.05
CA SER A 405 102.29 -74.58 5.83
C SER A 405 101.83 -73.27 5.20
N ILE A 406 101.88 -72.22 6.02
CA ILE A 406 101.88 -70.79 5.67
C ILE A 406 100.51 -70.14 5.30
N TYR A 407 100.24 -69.10 6.10
CA TYR A 407 99.35 -67.93 6.01
C TYR A 407 99.72 -67.00 4.81
N PRO A 408 99.42 -65.66 4.73
CA PRO A 408 98.61 -64.76 5.57
C PRO A 408 97.58 -63.90 4.81
N TYR A 409 96.95 -62.99 5.57
CA TYR A 409 96.07 -61.87 5.20
C TYR A 409 94.63 -62.23 4.80
#